data_AF-A0A7C3V6B5-F1
#
_entry.id   AF-A0A7C3V6B5-F1
#
_cell.length_a   1.000
_cell.length_b   1.000
_cell.length_c   1.000
_cell.angle_alpha   90.00
_cell.angle_beta   90.00
_cell.angle_gamma   90.00
#
_symmetry.space_group_name_H-M   'P 1'
#
loop_
_entity.id
_entity.type
_entity.pdbx_description
1 polymer ?
#
loop_
_entity_poly.entity_id
_entity_poly.type
_entity_poly.pdbx_seq_one_letter_code
_entity_poly.pdbx_strand_id
1 'polypeptide(L)'
;MAYEAEKDKEIRSWKHEGGLYVTLYQYNGGEPKIQIGPREYKKSDGSPGYGKAGRLTLAEMGWLFSLKDEIRGEVQKLKGK
;
A
#
# COMPACT_ATOMS: atom_id res chain seq x y z
N MET A 1 -21.94 -9.45 -1.63
CA MET A 1 -21.09 -10.64 -1.38
C MET A 1 -20.24 -10.35 -0.16
N ALA A 2 -20.00 -11.33 0.70
CA ALA A 2 -19.13 -11.16 1.86
C ALA A 2 -17.67 -11.06 1.40
N TYR A 3 -16.88 -10.23 2.09
CA TYR A 3 -15.45 -10.14 1.84
C TYR A 3 -14.77 -11.45 2.25
N GLU A 4 -13.97 -12.03 1.35
CA GLU A 4 -13.19 -13.25 1.60
C GLU A 4 -11.71 -12.87 1.60
N ALA A 5 -11.09 -12.86 2.78
CA ALA A 5 -9.72 -12.38 2.95
C ALA A 5 -8.70 -13.13 2.07
N GLU A 6 -8.91 -14.43 1.85
CA GLU A 6 -8.02 -15.27 1.03
C GLU A 6 -8.00 -14.88 -0.45
N LYS A 7 -9.04 -14.16 -0.91
CA LYS A 7 -9.14 -13.68 -2.29
C LYS A 7 -8.46 -12.34 -2.49
N ASP A 8 -8.14 -11.60 -1.42
CA ASP A 8 -7.42 -10.34 -1.51
C ASP A 8 -5.91 -10.60 -1.44
N LYS A 9 -5.23 -10.46 -2.59
CA LYS A 9 -3.81 -10.78 -2.69
C LYS A 9 -3.00 -9.50 -2.68
N GLU A 10 -2.04 -9.43 -1.76
CA GLU A 10 -0.97 -8.43 -1.83
C GLU A 10 -0.08 -8.76 -3.03
N ILE A 11 -0.03 -7.84 -4.00
CA ILE A 11 0.81 -7.98 -5.19
C ILE A 11 2.19 -7.39 -4.94
N ARG A 12 2.21 -6.18 -4.35
CA ARG A 12 3.46 -5.45 -4.08
C ARG A 12 3.24 -4.39 -3.00
N SER A 13 4.24 -4.17 -2.17
CA SER A 13 4.19 -3.20 -1.08
C SER A 13 5.46 -2.36 -1.05
N TRP A 14 5.32 -1.05 -0.86
CA TRP A 14 6.40 -0.09 -0.69
C TRP A 14 6.28 0.56 0.69
N LYS A 15 7.42 0.69 1.39
CA LYS A 15 7.50 1.30 2.72
C LYS A 15 8.43 2.51 2.70
N HIS A 16 7.92 3.65 3.15
CA HIS A 16 8.73 4.84 3.41
C HIS A 16 9.43 4.72 4.78
N GLU A 17 10.60 5.33 4.95
CA GLU A 17 11.35 5.31 6.22
C GLU A 17 10.54 5.90 7.40
N GLY A 18 9.65 6.84 7.11
CA GLY A 18 8.71 7.43 8.07
C GLY A 18 7.55 6.51 8.49
N GLY A 19 7.51 5.26 8.01
CA GLY A 19 6.54 4.24 8.38
C GLY A 19 5.28 4.19 7.52
N LEU A 20 5.16 5.00 6.47
CA LEU A 20 4.02 4.96 5.54
C LEU A 20 4.11 3.76 4.60
N TYR A 21 3.00 3.04 4.43
CA TYR A 21 2.87 1.95 3.47
C TYR A 21 2.05 2.38 2.27
N VAL A 22 2.45 1.90 1.09
CA VAL A 22 1.65 1.94 -0.14
C VAL A 22 1.62 0.51 -0.67
N THR A 23 0.45 -0.05 -0.88
CA THR A 23 0.32 -1.48 -1.21
C THR A 23 -0.66 -1.68 -2.35
N LEU A 24 -0.27 -2.47 -3.34
CA LEU A 24 -1.11 -2.88 -4.44
C LEU A 24 -1.77 -4.23 -4.10
N TYR A 25 -3.09 -4.23 -4.02
CA TYR A 25 -3.90 -5.42 -3.80
C TYR A 25 -4.68 -5.80 -5.06
N GLN A 26 -4.96 -7.09 -5.23
CA GLN A 26 -5.86 -7.57 -6.27
C GLN A 26 -6.82 -8.59 -5.67
N TYR A 27 -8.11 -8.24 -5.66
CA TYR A 27 -9.15 -9.11 -5.18
C TYR A 27 -9.65 -10.04 -6.30
N ASN A 28 -9.45 -11.35 -6.13
CA ASN A 28 -9.96 -12.40 -7.00
C ASN A 28 -9.66 -12.19 -8.51
N GLY A 29 -8.46 -11.72 -8.84
CA GLY A 29 -8.07 -11.43 -10.23
C GLY A 29 -8.79 -10.24 -10.88
N GLY A 30 -9.57 -9.48 -10.11
CA GLY A 30 -10.26 -8.28 -10.56
C GLY A 30 -9.32 -7.09 -10.74
N GLU A 31 -9.89 -5.88 -10.81
CA GLU A 31 -9.10 -4.67 -10.96
C GLU A 31 -8.20 -4.44 -9.72
N PRO A 32 -6.87 -4.27 -9.91
CA PRO A 32 -5.97 -4.01 -8.81
C PRO A 32 -6.20 -2.63 -8.20
N LYS A 33 -6.04 -2.52 -6.89
CA LYS A 33 -6.30 -1.32 -6.08
C LYS A 33 -5.09 -0.95 -5.25
N ILE A 34 -4.86 0.34 -5.08
CA ILE A 34 -3.78 0.87 -4.25
C ILE A 34 -4.36 1.25 -2.88
N GLN A 35 -3.77 0.71 -1.83
CA GLN A 35 -3.99 1.11 -0.46
C GLN A 35 -2.86 2.04 -0.03
N ILE A 36 -3.20 3.16 0.62
CA ILE A 36 -2.24 4.07 1.26
C ILE A 36 -2.46 3.98 2.77
N GLY A 37 -1.43 3.57 3.50
CA GLY A 37 -1.50 3.18 4.90
C GLY A 37 -1.64 1.67 5.11
N PRO A 38 -1.59 1.20 6.36
CA PRO A 38 -1.44 1.96 7.62
C PRO A 38 -0.05 2.60 7.80
N ARG A 39 0.13 3.45 8.83
CA ARG A 39 1.44 3.98 9.23
C ARG A 39 2.00 3.14 10.37
N GLU A 40 3.15 2.51 10.17
CA GLU A 40 3.86 1.80 11.23
C GLU A 40 4.48 2.79 12.22
N TYR A 41 4.32 2.48 13.51
CA TYR A 41 4.98 3.15 14.61
C TYR A 41 5.50 2.11 15.60
N LYS A 42 6.52 2.47 16.38
CA LYS A 42 7.05 1.57 17.43
C LYS A 42 6.24 1.76 18.71
N LYS A 43 5.72 0.67 19.27
CA LYS A 43 5.05 0.67 20.59
C LYS A 43 6.08 0.69 21.73
N SER A 44 5.61 0.99 22.94
CA SER A 44 6.45 1.00 24.15
C SER A 44 7.08 -0.36 24.48
N ASP A 45 6.45 -1.46 24.06
CA ASP A 45 6.97 -2.83 24.16
C ASP A 45 8.00 -3.19 23.06
N GLY A 46 8.29 -2.25 22.16
CA GLY A 46 9.21 -2.41 21.04
C GLY A 46 8.60 -3.07 19.80
N SER A 47 7.37 -3.59 19.87
CA SER A 47 6.67 -4.18 18.72
C SER A 47 6.14 -3.11 17.75
N PRO A 48 5.98 -3.42 16.45
CA PRO A 48 5.33 -2.51 15.52
C PRO A 48 3.83 -2.42 15.80
N GLY A 49 3.30 -1.20 15.77
CA GLY A 49 1.88 -0.86 15.73
C GLY A 49 1.53 -0.20 14.41
N TYR A 50 0.26 -0.30 14.00
CA TYR A 50 -0.22 0.22 12.73
C TYR A 50 -1.36 1.21 12.96
N GLY A 51 -1.12 2.47 12.62
CA GLY A 51 -2.11 3.55 12.72
C GLY A 51 -2.88 3.74 11.42
N LYS A 52 -4.09 4.32 11.50
CA LYS A 52 -4.83 4.76 10.31
C LYS A 52 -4.00 5.81 9.55
N ALA A 53 -3.85 5.65 8.23
CA ALA A 53 -3.26 6.69 7.41
C ALA A 53 -4.18 7.91 7.33
N GLY A 54 -3.60 9.10 7.30
CA GLY A 54 -4.39 10.34 7.19
C GLY A 54 -3.58 11.63 7.26
N ARG A 55 -2.34 11.59 7.78
CA ARG A 55 -1.43 12.74 7.81
C ARG A 55 -0.13 12.39 7.11
N LEU A 56 0.09 13.02 5.96
CA LEU A 56 1.32 12.92 5.19
C LEU A 56 2.14 14.20 5.40
N THR A 57 3.43 14.04 5.66
CA THR A 57 4.39 15.13 5.53
C THR A 57 4.59 15.48 4.05
N LEU A 58 5.15 16.65 3.76
CA LEU A 58 5.49 17.03 2.38
C LEU A 58 6.49 16.05 1.74
N ALA A 59 7.44 15.53 2.52
CA ALA A 59 8.38 14.52 2.05
C ALA A 59 7.67 13.22 1.66
N GLU A 60 6.77 12.71 2.51
CA GLU A 60 5.96 11.52 2.22
C GLU A 60 5.06 11.71 1.00
N MET A 61 4.47 12.90 0.85
CA MET A 61 3.67 13.25 -0.32
C MET A 61 4.52 13.28 -1.60
N GLY A 62 5.72 13.89 -1.56
CA GLY A 62 6.65 13.92 -2.69
C GLY A 62 7.11 12.52 -3.09
N TRP A 63 7.44 11.67 -2.12
CA TRP A 63 7.76 10.26 -2.35
C TRP A 63 6.59 9.49 -2.99
N LEU A 64 5.36 9.66 -2.46
CA LEU A 64 4.17 9.04 -3.04
C LEU A 64 3.98 9.42 -4.52
N PHE A 65 4.21 10.69 -4.87
CA PHE A 65 4.16 11.13 -6.27
C PHE A 65 5.28 10.53 -7.13
N SER A 66 6.47 10.31 -6.58
CA SER A 66 7.55 9.63 -7.32
C SER A 66 7.22 8.17 -7.66
N LEU A 67 6.40 7.49 -6.85
CA LEU A 67 5.94 6.12 -7.13
C LEU A 67 4.92 6.03 -8.29
N LYS A 68 4.35 7.16 -8.73
CA LYS A 68 3.22 7.18 -9.69
C LYS A 68 3.49 6.36 -10.95
N ASP A 69 4.64 6.55 -11.59
CA ASP A 69 4.95 5.87 -12.85
C ASP A 69 5.26 4.39 -12.64
N GLU A 70 5.92 4.03 -11.53
CA GLU A 70 6.16 2.63 -11.15
C GLU A 70 4.84 1.89 -10.90
N ILE A 71 3.96 2.47 -10.09
CA ILE A 71 2.62 1.93 -9.81
C ILE A 71 1.83 1.72 -11.11
N ARG A 72 1.85 2.70 -12.03
CA ARG A 72 1.18 2.57 -13.33
C ARG A 72 1.75 1.39 -14.11
N GLY A 73 3.07 1.23 -14.14
CA GLY A 73 3.74 0.11 -14.79
C GLY A 73 3.32 -1.24 -14.22
N GLU A 74 3.25 -1.38 -12.89
CA GLU A 74 2.81 -2.61 -12.23
C GLU A 74 1.34 -2.94 -12.57
N VAL A 75 0.45 -1.94 -12.55
CA VAL A 75 -0.96 -2.12 -12.92
C VAL A 75 -1.10 -2.57 -14.39
N GLN A 76 -0.32 -1.99 -15.31
CA GLN A 76 -0.35 -2.38 -16.71
C GLN A 76 0.11 -3.82 -16.94
N LYS A 77 1.16 -4.26 -16.24
CA LYS A 77 1.62 -5.66 -16.29
C LYS A 77 0.55 -6.64 -15.82
N LEU A 78 -0.25 -6.26 -14.84
CA LEU A 78 -1.36 -7.08 -14.33
C LEU A 78 -2.55 -7.11 -15.30
N LYS A 79 -2.85 -6.01 -16.00
CA LYS A 79 -3.93 -5.94 -17.01
C LYS A 79 -3.57 -6.62 -18.35
N GLY A 80 -2.27 -6.77 -18.64
CA GLY A 80 -1.76 -7.39 -19.87
C GLY A 80 -1.54 -8.91 -19.80
N LYS A 81 -1.98 -9.56 -18.71
CA LYS A 81 -2.06 -11.02 -18.54
C LYS A 81 -3.52 -11.45 -18.53
#